data_AF-A0A849GWI9-F1
#
_entry.id   AF-A0A849GWI9-F1
#
_cell.length_a   1.000
_cell.length_b   1.000
_cell.length_c   1.000
_cell.angle_alpha   90.00
_cell.angle_beta   90.00
_cell.angle_gamma   90.00
#
_symmetry.space_group_name_H-M   'P 1'
#
loop_
_entity.id
_entity.type
_entity.pdbx_description
1 polymer ?
#
loop_
_entity_poly.entity_id
_entity_poly.type
_entity_poly.pdbx_seq_one_letter_code
_entity_poly.pdbx_strand_id
1 'polypeptide(L)' 'GSLKDAWDAVREACDPKFKDYAIYEHCLPFNVARAYDEAQGIDTPRIWTAERDLRMWEALQG' A
#
# COMPACT_ATOMS: atom_id res chain seq x y z
N GLY A 1 6.17 -10.18 6.65
CA GLY A 1 6.79 -9.60 5.46
C GLY A 1 6.95 -8.11 5.67
N SER A 2 7.77 -7.48 4.85
CA SER A 2 7.88 -6.02 4.75
C SER A 2 6.63 -5.43 4.08
N LEU A 3 6.50 -4.09 4.10
CA LEU A 3 5.48 -3.40 3.30
C LEU A 3 5.67 -3.66 1.80
N LYS A 4 6.92 -3.79 1.35
CA LYS A 4 7.27 -4.13 -0.03
C LYS A 4 6.81 -5.53 -0.42
N ASP A 5 6.94 -6.51 0.48
CA ASP A 5 6.45 -7.88 0.24
C ASP A 5 4.92 -7.87 0.06
N ALA A 6 4.21 -7.08 0.87
CA ALA A 6 2.76 -6.93 0.75
C ALA A 6 2.37 -6.25 -0.56
N TRP A 7 3.10 -5.21 -0.97
CA TRP A 7 2.92 -4.56 -2.27
C TRP A 7 3.08 -5.54 -3.42
N ASP A 8 4.16 -6.33 -3.43
CA ASP A 8 4.43 -7.29 -4.50
C ASP A 8 3.36 -8.38 -4.59
N ALA A 9 2.93 -8.92 -3.43
CA ALA A 9 1.84 -9.90 -3.37
C ALA A 9 0.49 -9.33 -3.86
N VAL A 10 0.19 -8.07 -3.52
CA VAL A 10 -1.03 -7.41 -4.01
C VAL A 10 -0.96 -7.22 -5.52
N ARG A 11 0.18 -6.80 -6.08
CA ARG A 11 0.32 -6.65 -7.53
C ARG A 11 0.14 -7.96 -8.27
N GLU A 12 0.70 -9.05 -7.77
CA GLU A 12 0.50 -10.39 -8.35
C GLU A 12 -0.99 -10.75 -8.46
N ALA A 13 -1.78 -10.44 -7.41
CA ALA A 13 -3.21 -10.77 -7.38
C ALA A 13 -4.11 -9.76 -8.13
N CYS A 14 -3.75 -8.48 -8.11
CA CYS A 14 -4.61 -7.37 -8.54
C CYS A 14 -4.28 -6.85 -9.94
N ASP A 15 -3.02 -6.84 -10.37
CA ASP A 15 -2.63 -6.31 -11.68
C ASP A 15 -3.39 -6.99 -12.84
N PRO A 16 -3.62 -8.33 -12.85
CA PRO A 16 -4.38 -8.97 -13.93
C PRO A 16 -5.84 -8.50 -14.04
N LYS A 17 -6.40 -7.91 -12.98
CA LYS A 17 -7.83 -7.57 -12.87
C LYS A 17 -8.08 -6.07 -12.97
N PHE A 18 -7.15 -5.26 -12.44
CA PHE A 18 -7.44 -3.86 -12.12
C PHE A 18 -6.42 -2.86 -12.68
N LYS A 19 -5.31 -3.31 -13.28
CA LYS A 19 -4.23 -2.39 -13.74
C LYS A 19 -4.70 -1.32 -14.73
N ASP A 20 -5.72 -1.61 -15.52
CA ASP A 20 -6.24 -0.69 -16.54
C ASP A 20 -7.25 0.33 -15.98
N TYR A 21 -7.57 0.26 -14.68
CA TYR A 21 -8.45 1.22 -14.03
C TYR A 21 -7.75 2.58 -13.85
N ALA A 22 -8.45 3.67 -14.17
CA ALA A 22 -7.87 5.00 -14.39
C ALA A 22 -6.98 5.56 -13.26
N ILE A 23 -7.17 5.12 -12.02
CA ILE A 23 -6.42 5.58 -10.84
C ILE A 23 -5.69 4.45 -10.12
N TYR A 24 -5.58 3.26 -10.72
CA TYR A 24 -5.03 2.07 -10.06
C TYR A 24 -3.64 2.31 -9.48
N GLU A 25 -2.68 2.72 -10.32
CA GLU A 25 -1.30 2.94 -9.90
C GLU A 25 -1.17 4.04 -8.83
N HIS A 26 -2.03 5.08 -8.91
CA HIS A 26 -2.04 6.15 -7.94
C HIS A 26 -2.58 5.69 -6.58
N CYS A 27 -3.67 4.91 -6.56
CA CYS A 27 -4.32 4.49 -5.33
C CYS A 27 -3.66 3.27 -4.67
N LEU A 28 -2.96 2.44 -5.45
CA LEU A 28 -2.38 1.19 -4.98
C LEU A 28 -1.47 1.35 -3.73
N PRO A 29 -0.53 2.31 -3.65
CA PRO A 29 0.27 2.53 -2.44
C PRO A 29 -0.54 2.71 -1.17
N PHE A 30 -1.57 3.54 -1.24
CA PHE A 30 -2.38 3.91 -0.09
C PHE A 30 -3.25 2.72 0.34
N ASN A 31 -3.79 1.98 -0.61
CA ASN A 31 -4.59 0.78 -0.35
C ASN A 31 -3.74 -0.33 0.29
N VAL A 32 -2.55 -0.59 -0.26
CA VAL A 32 -1.60 -1.58 0.29
C VAL A 32 -1.15 -1.15 1.69
N ALA A 33 -0.78 0.11 1.90
CA ALA A 33 -0.38 0.61 3.21
C ALA A 33 -1.50 0.48 4.25
N ARG A 34 -2.75 0.70 3.84
CA ARG A 34 -3.92 0.50 4.73
C ARG A 34 -4.13 -0.97 5.05
N ALA A 35 -4.12 -1.86 4.05
CA ALA A 35 -4.29 -3.29 4.27
C ALA A 35 -3.15 -3.88 5.14
N TYR A 36 -1.93 -3.38 4.95
CA TYR A 36 -0.78 -3.75 5.77
C TYR A 36 -0.95 -3.33 7.23
N ASP A 37 -1.40 -2.09 7.49
CA ASP A 37 -1.74 -1.62 8.83
C ASP A 37 -2.81 -2.51 9.51
N GLU A 38 -3.88 -2.84 8.79
CA GLU A 38 -4.96 -3.70 9.28
C GLU A 38 -4.43 -5.10 9.66
N ALA A 39 -3.57 -5.68 8.81
CA ALA A 39 -2.93 -6.96 9.08
C ALA A 39 -1.99 -6.95 10.29
N GLN A 40 -1.54 -5.78 10.75
CA GLN A 40 -0.75 -5.60 11.97
C GLN A 40 -1.62 -5.31 13.21
N GLY A 41 -2.95 -5.43 13.10
CA GLY A 41 -3.89 -5.20 14.21
C GLY A 41 -4.26 -3.73 14.41
N ILE A 42 -3.97 -2.85 13.44
CA ILE A 42 -4.34 -1.43 13.49
C ILE A 42 -5.74 -1.25 12.90
N ASP A 43 -6.75 -1.48 13.73
CA ASP A 43 -8.15 -1.45 13.32
C ASP A 43 -8.59 -0.06 12.83
N THR A 44 -8.30 0.99 13.59
CA THR A 44 -8.66 2.36 13.20
C THR A 44 -7.62 2.97 12.25
N PRO A 45 -8.04 3.67 11.17
CA PRO A 45 -7.13 4.40 10.31
C PRO A 45 -6.23 5.38 11.09
N ARG A 46 -4.94 5.34 10.78
CA ARG A 46 -3.97 6.30 11.32
C ARG A 46 -4.06 7.61 10.55
N ILE A 47 -3.78 8.71 11.24
CA ILE A 47 -3.70 10.04 10.62
C ILE A 47 -2.59 10.01 9.56
N TRP A 48 -2.93 10.49 8.36
CA TRP A 48 -1.98 10.66 7.28
C TRP A 48 -1.15 11.93 7.50
N THR A 49 0.10 11.76 7.95
CA THR A 49 1.05 12.86 8.16
C THR A 49 2.09 12.88 7.04
N ALA A 50 2.74 14.03 6.83
CA ALA A 50 3.82 14.16 5.84
C ALA A 50 4.99 13.19 6.11
N GLU A 51 5.34 12.99 7.38
CA GLU A 51 6.37 12.04 7.79
C GLU A 51 6.00 10.58 7.45
N ARG A 52 4.72 10.22 7.63
CA ARG A 52 4.22 8.89 7.27
C ARG A 52 4.26 8.66 5.77
N ASP A 53 3.89 9.66 4.98
CA ASP A 53 3.91 9.59 3.52
C ASP A 53 5.33 9.30 3.01
N LEU A 54 6.32 10.07 3.49
CA LEU A 54 7.74 9.87 3.16
C LEU A 54 8.21 8.45 3.52
N ARG A 55 7.92 7.98 4.74
CA ARG A 55 8.30 6.63 5.18
C ARG A 55 7.65 5.52 4.36
N MET A 56 6.40 5.69 3.96
CA MET A 56 5.72 4.71 3.10
C MET A 56 6.43 4.62 1.74
N TRP A 57 6.74 5.76 1.13
CA TRP A 57 7.45 5.79 -0.15
C TRP A 57 8.86 5.25 -0.06
N GLU A 58 9.62 5.59 0.99
CA GLU A 58 10.94 5.02 1.26
C GLU A 58 10.88 3.50 1.40
N ALA A 59 9.87 2.96 2.09
CA ALA A 59 9.71 1.51 2.25
C ALA A 59 9.26 0.77 0.98
N LEU A 60 8.69 1.48 0.00
CA LEU A 60 8.23 0.90 -1.27
C LEU A 60 9.25 1.02 -2.40
N GLN A 61 10.08 2.08 -2.37
CA GLN A 61 11.05 2.40 -3.42
C GLN A 61 12.50 2.13 -3.01
N GLY A 62 12.77 1.92 -1.72
CA GLY A 62 14.09 1.59 -1.17
C GLY A 62 14.47 0.12 -1.26
#